data_AF-D0YXR7-F1
#
_entry.id   AF-D0YXR7-F1
#
_cell.length_a   1.000
_cell.length_b   1.000
_cell.length_c   1.000
_cell.angle_alpha   90.00
_cell.angle_beta   90.00
_cell.angle_gamma   90.00
#
_symmetry.space_group_name_H-M   'P 1'
#
loop_
_entity.id
_entity.type
_entity.pdbx_description
1 polymer ?
#
loop_
_entity_poly.entity_id
_entity_poly.type
_entity_poly.pdbx_seq_one_letter_code
_entity_poly.pdbx_strand_id
1 'polypeptide(L)'
;MKKILIIIVMMITSSLSLANNKHDITEFDYPFLLGDWYWFSPSDDGVESDGVHYRAMNIKFKSTYQFMLRMLKADGSVDEWVGTYDIDESSVTLFANGHPEQSHSYMLSYNQFILDGARFTKLAPENLPGNWRSSQLSGKDIHQEIEELSLSLRPDFLFSAEVSDKEGKTKQHQGVYYLEDNNIVLMYETGQHSSEFQLASDTLTLTNTDFGMEAVMLRE
;
A
#
# COMPACT_ATOMS: atom_id res chain seq x y z
N MET A 1 -52.25 -51.24 16.17
CA MET A 1 -50.85 -51.32 16.65
C MET A 1 -50.01 -50.36 15.81
N LYS A 2 -49.20 -49.52 16.46
CA LYS A 2 -48.62 -48.25 15.97
C LYS A 2 -47.74 -48.41 14.71
N LYS A 3 -47.96 -47.58 13.70
CA LYS A 3 -47.02 -47.34 12.59
C LYS A 3 -45.99 -46.31 13.07
N ILE A 4 -44.71 -46.69 13.10
CA ILE A 4 -43.60 -45.80 13.42
C ILE A 4 -43.23 -45.03 12.16
N LEU A 5 -43.41 -43.72 12.17
CA LEU A 5 -42.94 -42.80 11.14
C LEU A 5 -41.49 -42.44 11.48
N ILE A 6 -40.54 -42.93 10.68
CA ILE A 6 -39.12 -42.58 10.80
C ILE A 6 -38.93 -41.26 10.07
N ILE A 7 -38.70 -40.18 10.81
CA ILE A 7 -38.37 -38.86 10.27
C ILE A 7 -36.85 -38.81 10.17
N ILE A 8 -36.33 -38.86 8.94
CA ILE A 8 -34.90 -38.75 8.65
C ILE A 8 -34.59 -37.25 8.61
N VAL A 9 -33.97 -36.74 9.68
CA VAL A 9 -33.45 -35.37 9.74
C VAL A 9 -32.16 -35.33 8.92
N MET A 10 -32.24 -34.74 7.74
CA MET A 10 -31.09 -34.45 6.89
C MET A 10 -30.39 -33.21 7.46
N MET A 11 -29.33 -33.42 8.25
CA MET A 11 -28.42 -32.34 8.65
C MET A 11 -27.60 -31.92 7.42
N ILE A 12 -28.04 -30.84 6.77
CA ILE A 12 -27.22 -30.11 5.80
C ILE A 12 -26.19 -29.34 6.64
N THR A 13 -24.98 -29.88 6.74
CA THR A 13 -23.85 -29.16 7.30
C THR A 13 -23.32 -28.20 6.23
N SER A 14 -23.84 -26.97 6.27
CA SER A 14 -23.28 -25.86 5.50
C SER A 14 -21.90 -25.55 6.08
N SER A 15 -20.84 -26.05 5.46
CA SER A 15 -19.49 -25.55 5.69
C SER A 15 -19.43 -24.11 5.18
N LEU A 16 -19.65 -23.15 6.08
CA LEU A 16 -19.26 -21.75 5.89
C LEU A 16 -17.73 -21.74 5.78
N SER A 17 -17.23 -21.73 4.55
CA SER A 17 -15.89 -21.26 4.26
C SER A 17 -15.85 -19.78 4.66
N LEU A 18 -15.22 -19.47 5.78
CA LEU A 18 -14.75 -18.12 6.07
C LEU A 18 -13.84 -17.73 4.89
N ALA A 19 -14.35 -16.89 4.00
CA ALA A 19 -13.53 -16.20 3.02
C ALA A 19 -12.50 -15.41 3.83
N ASN A 20 -11.25 -15.85 3.77
CA ASN A 20 -10.13 -15.07 4.27
C ASN A 20 -9.98 -13.92 3.28
N ASN A 21 -10.77 -12.85 3.44
CA ASN A 21 -10.75 -11.65 2.61
C ASN A 21 -9.44 -10.91 2.86
N LYS A 22 -8.33 -11.46 2.36
CA LYS A 22 -7.12 -10.67 2.11
C LYS A 22 -7.49 -9.77 0.94
N HIS A 23 -7.69 -8.49 1.23
CA HIS A 23 -7.98 -7.51 0.20
C HIS A 23 -6.74 -7.40 -0.70
N ASP A 24 -6.89 -7.78 -1.96
CA ASP A 24 -5.81 -7.72 -2.94
C ASP A 24 -5.64 -6.29 -3.44
N ILE A 25 -4.62 -5.62 -2.94
CA ILE A 25 -4.31 -4.22 -3.28
C ILE A 25 -3.95 -4.03 -4.75
N THR A 26 -3.66 -5.12 -5.47
CA THR A 26 -3.30 -5.09 -6.88
C THR A 26 -4.50 -4.92 -7.82
N GLU A 27 -5.73 -5.08 -7.30
CA GLU A 27 -6.99 -4.82 -8.01
C GLU A 27 -7.48 -3.37 -7.84
N PHE A 28 -6.80 -2.55 -7.03
CA PHE A 28 -7.20 -1.16 -6.80
C PHE A 28 -6.89 -0.26 -8.01
N ASP A 29 -7.89 0.46 -8.51
CA ASP A 29 -7.80 1.22 -9.76
C ASP A 29 -6.81 2.41 -9.71
N TYR A 30 -6.54 2.94 -8.51
CA TYR A 30 -5.73 4.16 -8.32
C TYR A 30 -4.50 3.92 -7.40
N PRO A 31 -3.62 2.95 -7.72
CA PRO A 31 -2.61 2.44 -6.79
C PRO A 31 -1.65 3.52 -6.25
N PHE A 32 -1.39 4.55 -7.05
CA PHE A 32 -0.50 5.64 -6.65
C PHE A 32 -1.07 6.51 -5.53
N LEU A 33 -2.39 6.55 -5.35
CA LEU A 33 -3.06 7.31 -4.28
C LEU A 33 -2.81 6.68 -2.90
N LEU A 34 -2.58 5.37 -2.84
CA LEU A 34 -2.52 4.64 -1.57
C LEU A 34 -1.38 5.10 -0.66
N GLY A 35 -1.60 5.10 0.64
CA GLY A 35 -0.58 5.42 1.64
C GLY A 35 -0.63 6.86 2.15
N ASP A 36 0.47 7.30 2.76
CA ASP A 36 0.54 8.54 3.53
C ASP A 36 1.09 9.72 2.70
N TRP A 37 0.32 10.80 2.68
CA TRP A 37 0.60 12.06 2.01
C TRP A 37 0.81 13.17 3.02
N TYR A 38 1.82 14.00 2.81
CA TYR A 38 2.19 15.06 3.75
C TYR A 38 2.24 16.41 3.06
N TRP A 39 1.58 17.40 3.65
CA TRP A 39 1.71 18.80 3.31
C TRP A 39 2.28 19.55 4.51
N PHE A 40 3.17 20.50 4.23
CA PHE A 40 3.76 21.38 5.23
C PHE A 40 3.55 22.83 4.80
N SER A 41 3.17 23.68 5.74
CA SER A 41 3.05 25.10 5.53
C SER A 41 4.40 25.68 5.08
N PRO A 42 4.41 26.63 4.12
CA PRO A 42 5.63 27.35 3.75
C PRO A 42 6.09 28.35 4.83
N SER A 43 5.27 28.60 5.86
CA SER A 43 5.55 29.50 6.97
C SER A 43 5.33 28.86 8.34
N ASP A 44 6.10 29.30 9.33
CA ASP A 44 6.01 28.84 10.72
C ASP A 44 4.67 29.22 11.39
N ASP A 45 4.00 30.28 10.90
CA ASP A 45 2.70 30.72 11.40
C ASP A 45 1.54 29.88 10.84
N GLY A 46 1.81 28.94 9.92
CA GLY A 46 0.80 28.14 9.26
C GLY A 46 0.01 28.91 8.19
N VAL A 47 -0.90 28.20 7.53
CA VAL A 47 -1.90 28.77 6.61
C VAL A 47 -3.24 28.84 7.33
N GLU A 48 -3.90 30.00 7.24
CA GLU A 48 -5.20 30.24 7.86
C GLU A 48 -6.34 29.62 7.04
N SER A 49 -7.29 29.00 7.75
CA SER A 49 -8.54 28.48 7.22
C SER A 49 -9.58 28.48 8.34
N ASP A 50 -10.71 29.16 8.11
CA ASP A 50 -11.84 29.28 9.05
C ASP A 50 -11.44 29.74 10.47
N GLY A 51 -10.49 30.67 10.56
CA GLY A 51 -9.96 31.22 11.81
C GLY A 51 -8.91 30.34 12.49
N VAL A 52 -8.53 29.22 11.88
CA VAL A 52 -7.54 28.27 12.40
C VAL A 52 -6.31 28.26 11.50
N HIS A 53 -5.12 28.32 12.11
CA HIS A 53 -3.86 28.23 11.40
C HIS A 53 -3.33 26.79 11.42
N TYR A 54 -3.03 26.24 10.25
CA TYR A 54 -2.51 24.88 10.09
C TYR A 54 -1.05 24.88 9.61
N ARG A 55 -0.20 24.11 10.28
CA ARG A 55 1.23 23.96 9.98
C ARG A 55 1.56 22.75 9.13
N ALA A 56 0.80 21.68 9.28
CA ALA A 56 0.99 20.46 8.52
C ALA A 56 -0.33 19.70 8.38
N MET A 57 -0.42 18.90 7.32
CA MET A 57 -1.53 17.99 7.10
C MET A 57 -0.98 16.64 6.66
N ASN A 58 -1.60 15.57 7.14
CA ASN A 58 -1.36 14.22 6.70
C ASN A 58 -2.67 13.60 6.23
N ILE A 59 -2.70 13.07 5.01
CA ILE A 59 -3.83 12.31 4.47
C ILE A 59 -3.35 10.90 4.17
N LYS A 60 -4.03 9.90 4.73
CA LYS A 60 -3.82 8.50 4.40
C LYS A 60 -5.02 7.97 3.62
N PHE A 61 -4.76 7.38 2.45
CA PHE A 61 -5.76 6.64 1.67
C PHE A 61 -5.49 5.14 1.73
N LYS A 62 -6.55 4.35 1.87
CA LYS A 62 -6.52 2.90 1.83
C LYS A 62 -7.32 2.34 0.67
N SER A 63 -6.85 1.25 0.10
CA SER A 63 -7.47 0.47 -0.99
C SER A 63 -8.91 0.03 -0.68
N THR A 64 -9.25 -0.06 0.61
CA THR A 64 -10.62 -0.28 1.11
C THR A 64 -11.53 0.96 1.04
N TYR A 65 -11.16 1.99 0.29
CA TYR A 65 -11.88 3.27 0.16
C TYR A 65 -12.08 4.01 1.49
N GLN A 66 -11.15 3.83 2.44
CA GLN A 66 -11.12 4.51 3.72
C GLN A 66 -10.02 5.57 3.74
N PHE A 67 -10.28 6.70 4.38
CA PHE A 67 -9.27 7.73 4.57
C PHE A 67 -9.19 8.21 6.02
N MET A 68 -8.03 8.81 6.33
CA MET A 68 -7.79 9.54 7.56
C MET A 68 -7.04 10.83 7.22
N LEU A 69 -7.56 11.98 7.64
CA LEU A 69 -6.93 13.29 7.52
C LEU A 69 -6.59 13.78 8.93
N ARG A 70 -5.34 14.17 9.13
CA ARG A 70 -4.85 14.82 10.36
C ARG A 70 -4.32 16.20 10.02
N MET A 71 -4.73 17.20 10.77
CA MET A 71 -4.33 18.59 10.55
C MET A 71 -3.71 19.13 11.83
N LEU A 72 -2.42 19.47 11.77
CA LEU A 72 -1.67 20.05 12.88
C LEU A 72 -1.89 21.56 12.91
N LYS A 73 -2.49 22.06 13.99
CA LYS A 73 -2.70 23.49 14.22
C LYS A 73 -1.43 24.19 14.71
N ALA A 74 -1.37 25.50 14.55
CA ALA A 74 -0.27 26.33 15.02
C ALA A 74 -0.09 26.29 16.55
N ASP A 75 -1.16 26.03 17.31
CA ASP A 75 -1.13 25.84 18.76
C ASP A 75 -0.65 24.44 19.20
N GLY A 76 -0.36 23.56 18.24
CA GLY A 76 0.12 22.18 18.47
C GLY A 76 -0.97 21.14 18.65
N SER A 77 -2.25 21.52 18.67
CA SER A 77 -3.36 20.57 18.68
C SER A 77 -3.60 19.96 17.29
N VAL A 78 -4.28 18.81 17.25
CA VAL A 78 -4.52 18.05 16.02
C VAL A 78 -6.01 17.84 15.84
N ASP A 79 -6.53 18.22 14.68
CA ASP A 79 -7.84 17.76 14.22
C ASP A 79 -7.68 16.47 13.43
N GLU A 80 -8.58 15.51 13.65
CA GLU A 80 -8.60 14.23 12.94
C GLU A 80 -9.97 14.00 12.32
N TRP A 81 -10.00 13.76 11.01
CA TRP A 81 -11.17 13.35 10.24
C TRP A 81 -10.96 11.95 9.70
N VAL A 82 -11.96 11.09 9.90
CA VAL A 82 -11.97 9.70 9.41
C VAL A 82 -13.28 9.47 8.66
N GLY A 83 -13.19 8.74 7.56
CA GLY A 83 -14.34 8.47 6.72
C GLY A 83 -14.04 7.56 5.55
N THR A 84 -14.91 7.62 4.55
CA THR A 84 -14.74 6.93 3.26
C THR A 84 -14.54 7.93 2.14
N TYR A 85 -13.99 7.49 1.01
CA TYR A 85 -13.84 8.34 -0.17
C TYR A 85 -14.34 7.65 -1.42
N ASP A 86 -14.72 8.46 -2.40
CA ASP A 86 -14.91 8.05 -3.79
C ASP A 86 -13.89 8.81 -4.66
N ILE A 87 -13.47 8.21 -5.77
CA ILE A 87 -12.44 8.79 -6.63
C ILE A 87 -12.66 8.44 -8.11
N ASP A 88 -12.47 9.44 -8.94
CA ASP A 88 -12.39 9.31 -10.40
C ASP A 88 -11.04 9.84 -10.92
N GLU A 89 -10.87 9.99 -12.24
CA GLU A 89 -9.61 10.44 -12.85
C GLU A 89 -9.15 11.86 -12.44
N SER A 90 -10.04 12.69 -11.88
CA SER A 90 -9.82 14.13 -11.67
C SER A 90 -10.31 14.65 -10.33
N SER A 91 -11.21 13.91 -9.66
CA SER A 91 -11.83 14.33 -8.42
C SER A 91 -11.78 13.25 -7.35
N VAL A 92 -11.61 13.70 -6.12
CA VAL A 92 -11.76 12.87 -4.92
C VAL A 92 -12.85 13.47 -4.06
N THR A 93 -13.81 12.63 -3.66
CA THR A 93 -14.93 13.03 -2.81
C THR A 93 -14.77 12.37 -1.45
N LEU A 94 -14.70 13.18 -0.40
CA LEU A 94 -14.48 12.76 0.99
C LEU A 94 -15.79 12.79 1.77
N PHE A 95 -16.09 11.68 2.44
CA PHE A 95 -17.25 11.51 3.31
C PHE A 95 -16.76 11.35 4.77
N ALA A 96 -16.43 12.47 5.42
CA ALA A 96 -15.99 12.49 6.82
C ALA A 96 -17.18 12.38 7.80
N ASN A 97 -17.01 11.60 8.86
CA ASN A 97 -18.04 11.46 9.89
C ASN A 97 -18.39 12.82 10.53
N GLY A 98 -19.67 13.19 10.51
CA GLY A 98 -20.16 14.44 11.12
C GLY A 98 -19.80 15.71 10.35
N HIS A 99 -19.28 15.59 9.13
CA HIS A 99 -18.93 16.71 8.25
C HIS A 99 -19.73 16.61 6.94
N PRO A 100 -19.98 17.74 6.25
CA PRO A 100 -20.54 17.68 4.90
C PRO A 100 -19.60 16.95 3.95
N GLU A 101 -20.18 16.38 2.89
CA GLU A 101 -19.42 15.86 1.75
C GLU A 101 -18.55 16.98 1.13
N GLN A 102 -17.31 16.63 0.80
CA GLN A 102 -16.36 17.54 0.18
C GLN A 102 -15.79 16.91 -1.08
N SER A 103 -15.95 17.59 -2.22
CA SER A 103 -15.39 17.15 -3.50
C SER A 103 -14.27 18.10 -3.91
N HIS A 104 -13.13 17.52 -4.27
CA HIS A 104 -11.90 18.25 -4.53
C HIS A 104 -11.31 17.83 -5.86
N SER A 105 -10.75 18.80 -6.58
CA SER A 105 -9.94 18.53 -7.77
C SER A 105 -8.58 18.02 -7.35
N TYR A 106 -8.03 17.05 -8.09
CA TYR A 106 -6.68 16.58 -7.81
C TYR A 106 -5.83 16.32 -9.04
N MET A 107 -4.51 16.31 -8.82
CA MET A 107 -3.52 15.77 -9.75
C MET A 107 -2.59 14.83 -9.01
N LEU A 108 -2.25 13.70 -9.62
CA LEU A 108 -1.46 12.65 -8.98
C LEU A 108 -0.27 12.24 -9.84
N SER A 109 0.88 12.11 -9.20
CA SER A 109 2.02 11.33 -9.68
C SER A 109 2.35 10.25 -8.64
N TYR A 110 3.38 9.44 -8.89
CA TYR A 110 3.81 8.39 -7.96
C TYR A 110 4.30 8.93 -6.60
N ASN A 111 4.71 10.21 -6.51
CA ASN A 111 5.23 10.82 -5.28
C ASN A 111 4.65 12.19 -4.95
N GLN A 112 3.77 12.76 -5.79
CA GLN A 112 3.10 14.04 -5.54
C GLN A 112 1.59 13.92 -5.70
N PHE A 113 0.86 14.52 -4.77
CA PHE A 113 -0.59 14.62 -4.79
C PHE A 113 -0.96 16.08 -4.59
N ILE A 114 -1.57 16.69 -5.61
CA ILE A 114 -2.03 18.09 -5.55
C ILE A 114 -3.53 18.04 -5.32
N LEU A 115 -4.01 18.57 -4.20
CA LEU A 115 -5.42 18.62 -3.83
C LEU A 115 -5.83 20.09 -3.72
N ASP A 116 -6.72 20.55 -4.60
CA ASP A 116 -7.13 21.97 -4.70
C ASP A 116 -5.95 22.97 -4.69
N GLY A 117 -4.84 22.58 -5.34
CA GLY A 117 -3.62 23.38 -5.43
C GLY A 117 -2.63 23.19 -4.26
N ALA A 118 -3.04 22.57 -3.15
CA ALA A 118 -2.12 22.19 -2.08
C ALA A 118 -1.29 20.98 -2.48
N ARG A 119 0.04 21.09 -2.43
CA ARG A 119 0.98 20.03 -2.85
C ARG A 119 1.38 19.15 -1.68
N PHE A 120 0.86 17.93 -1.67
CA PHE A 120 1.27 16.87 -0.77
C PHE A 120 2.39 16.02 -1.39
N THR A 121 3.27 15.50 -0.54
CA THR A 121 4.40 14.63 -0.92
C THR A 121 4.27 13.30 -0.21
N LYS A 122 4.53 12.22 -0.94
CA LYS A 122 4.60 10.86 -0.38
C LYS A 122 5.97 10.62 0.24
N LEU A 123 6.01 10.01 1.42
CA LEU A 123 7.26 9.68 2.09
C LEU A 123 7.42 8.16 2.17
N ALA A 124 8.56 7.65 1.71
CA ALA A 124 8.89 6.24 1.87
C ALA A 124 9.17 5.93 3.37
N PRO A 125 8.81 4.74 3.86
CA PRO A 125 9.16 4.31 5.21
C PRO A 125 10.65 4.42 5.47
N GLU A 126 11.00 4.78 6.70
CA GLU A 126 12.40 4.86 7.11
C GLU A 126 13.09 3.50 6.90
N ASN A 127 14.32 3.52 6.38
CA ASN A 127 15.12 2.34 6.09
C ASN A 127 14.58 1.41 4.99
N LEU A 128 13.40 1.62 4.38
CA LEU A 128 12.99 0.77 3.25
C LEU A 128 13.79 1.07 1.98
N PRO A 129 14.03 2.34 1.59
CA PRO A 129 14.90 2.66 0.47
C PRO A 129 16.33 2.13 0.68
N GLY A 130 16.95 1.69 -0.41
CA GLY A 130 18.28 1.10 -0.40
C GLY A 130 18.47 0.06 -1.49
N ASN A 131 19.68 -0.47 -1.53
CA ASN A 131 20.01 -1.64 -2.35
C ASN A 131 19.98 -2.87 -1.45
N TRP A 132 19.29 -3.88 -1.95
CA TRP A 132 19.01 -5.12 -1.25
C TRP A 132 19.46 -6.27 -2.13
N ARG A 133 20.18 -7.22 -1.55
CA ARG A 133 20.67 -8.41 -2.24
C ARG A 133 20.20 -9.66 -1.53
N SER A 134 19.65 -10.62 -2.26
CA SER A 134 19.15 -11.86 -1.69
C SER A 134 20.28 -12.64 -1.03
N SER A 135 20.10 -12.99 0.24
CA SER A 135 20.94 -13.95 0.97
C SER A 135 20.33 -15.35 0.96
N GLN A 136 19.00 -15.43 0.91
CA GLN A 136 18.24 -16.67 0.85
C GLN A 136 17.00 -16.46 -0.01
N LEU A 137 16.75 -17.42 -0.90
CA LEU A 137 15.54 -17.52 -1.71
C LEU A 137 14.92 -18.90 -1.45
N SER A 138 13.64 -18.94 -1.08
CA SER A 138 12.94 -20.21 -0.83
C SER A 138 11.48 -20.16 -1.30
N GLY A 139 10.95 -21.28 -1.76
CA GLY A 139 9.57 -21.35 -2.23
C GLY A 139 9.29 -22.51 -3.18
N LYS A 140 8.01 -22.86 -3.35
CA LYS A 140 7.60 -24.00 -4.20
C LYS A 140 7.75 -23.72 -5.69
N ASP A 141 7.54 -22.47 -6.09
CA ASP A 141 7.60 -22.03 -7.50
C ASP A 141 8.84 -21.19 -7.80
N ILE A 142 9.84 -21.19 -6.91
CA ILE A 142 11.17 -20.71 -7.31
C ILE A 142 11.69 -21.74 -8.30
N HIS A 143 11.73 -21.35 -9.57
CA HIS A 143 12.50 -22.09 -10.57
C HIS A 143 13.88 -22.34 -9.97
N GLN A 144 14.29 -23.61 -9.87
CA GLN A 144 15.57 -24.02 -9.26
C GLN A 144 16.82 -23.41 -9.93
N GLU A 145 16.59 -22.57 -10.94
CA GLU A 145 17.53 -21.84 -11.75
C GLU A 145 17.86 -20.46 -11.17
N ILE A 146 16.99 -19.81 -10.37
CA ILE A 146 17.29 -18.49 -9.78
C ILE A 146 18.40 -18.64 -8.74
N GLU A 147 19.50 -17.92 -8.96
CA GLU A 147 20.65 -17.87 -8.04
C GLU A 147 20.59 -16.62 -7.17
N GLU A 148 20.19 -15.48 -7.73
CA GLU A 148 20.25 -14.19 -7.05
C GLU A 148 19.12 -13.26 -7.46
N LEU A 149 18.63 -12.48 -6.49
CA LEU A 149 17.73 -11.35 -6.65
C LEU A 149 18.37 -10.10 -6.03
N SER A 150 18.50 -9.06 -6.83
CA SER A 150 18.92 -7.73 -6.41
C SER A 150 17.76 -6.75 -6.58
N LEU A 151 17.49 -5.93 -5.57
CA LEU A 151 16.39 -4.98 -5.53
C LEU A 151 16.91 -3.62 -5.04
N SER A 152 16.74 -2.60 -5.88
CA SER A 152 17.00 -1.21 -5.52
C SER A 152 15.66 -0.49 -5.36
N LEU A 153 15.40 0.03 -4.17
CA LEU A 153 14.23 0.85 -3.83
C LEU A 153 14.67 2.29 -3.60
N ARG A 154 14.16 3.22 -4.38
CA ARG A 154 14.48 4.65 -4.25
C ARG A 154 13.44 5.37 -3.38
N PRO A 155 13.84 6.42 -2.64
CA PRO A 155 12.91 7.16 -1.78
C PRO A 155 11.79 7.89 -2.54
N ASP A 156 11.92 8.05 -3.85
CA ASP A 156 10.90 8.60 -4.75
C ASP A 156 10.02 7.53 -5.40
N PHE A 157 9.92 6.35 -4.81
CA PHE A 157 9.01 5.25 -5.22
C PHE A 157 9.37 4.56 -6.54
N LEU A 158 10.56 4.80 -7.08
CA LEU A 158 11.10 4.05 -8.21
C LEU A 158 11.83 2.79 -7.74
N PHE A 159 11.76 1.71 -8.51
CA PHE A 159 12.55 0.51 -8.25
C PHE A 159 13.27 -0.03 -9.48
N SER A 160 14.33 -0.79 -9.23
CA SER A 160 14.96 -1.70 -10.19
C SER A 160 15.16 -3.05 -9.51
N ALA A 161 14.71 -4.12 -10.15
CA ALA A 161 14.95 -5.49 -9.74
C ALA A 161 15.73 -6.23 -10.81
N GLU A 162 16.73 -7.01 -10.42
CA GLU A 162 17.50 -7.88 -11.29
C GLU A 162 17.48 -9.29 -10.72
N VAL A 163 17.12 -10.25 -11.56
CA VAL A 163 17.13 -11.68 -11.22
C VAL A 163 18.17 -12.34 -12.11
N SER A 164 19.09 -13.10 -11.53
CA SER A 164 20.03 -13.92 -12.29
C SER A 164 19.83 -15.41 -12.03
N ASP A 165 20.04 -16.21 -13.08
CA ASP A 165 20.06 -17.65 -12.99
C ASP A 165 21.48 -18.23 -12.86
N LYS A 166 21.58 -19.53 -12.58
CA LYS A 166 22.85 -20.28 -12.48
C LYS A 166 23.69 -20.30 -13.76
N GLU A 167 23.10 -19.95 -14.90
CA GLU A 167 23.80 -19.84 -16.18
C GLU A 167 24.31 -18.40 -16.42
N GLY A 168 24.03 -17.48 -15.50
CA GLY A 168 24.38 -16.07 -15.58
C GLY A 168 23.46 -15.25 -16.47
N LYS A 169 22.28 -15.77 -16.86
CA LYS A 169 21.28 -14.97 -17.58
C LYS A 169 20.56 -14.07 -16.58
N THR A 170 20.41 -12.81 -16.97
CA THR A 170 19.77 -11.79 -16.14
C THR A 170 18.45 -11.34 -16.73
N LYS A 171 17.46 -11.10 -15.88
CA LYS A 171 16.22 -10.40 -16.22
C LYS A 171 16.08 -9.18 -15.34
N GLN A 172 15.87 -8.03 -15.95
CA GLN A 172 15.70 -6.76 -15.24
C GLN A 172 14.26 -6.25 -15.35
N HIS A 173 13.74 -5.74 -14.25
CA HIS A 173 12.47 -5.04 -14.16
C HIS A 173 12.70 -3.67 -13.54
N GLN A 174 12.07 -2.65 -14.12
CA GLN A 174 12.09 -1.28 -13.60
C GLN A 174 10.68 -0.74 -13.58
N GLY A 175 10.37 0.11 -12.62
CA GLY A 175 9.05 0.69 -12.51
C GLY A 175 8.86 1.47 -11.22
N VAL A 176 7.62 1.48 -10.75
CA VAL A 176 7.20 2.18 -9.54
C VAL A 176 6.75 1.16 -8.50
N TYR A 177 7.05 1.41 -7.24
CA TYR A 177 6.49 0.64 -6.14
C TYR A 177 5.50 1.47 -5.33
N TYR A 178 4.48 0.81 -4.80
CA TYR A 178 3.54 1.42 -3.85
C TYR A 178 3.36 0.49 -2.65
N LEU A 179 2.90 1.10 -1.55
CA LEU A 179 2.84 0.45 -0.25
C LEU A 179 1.44 0.60 0.32
N GLU A 180 0.98 -0.45 0.99
CA GLU A 180 -0.14 -0.35 1.91
C GLU A 180 0.10 -1.25 3.12
N ASP A 181 0.12 -0.62 4.29
CA ASP A 181 0.44 -1.26 5.56
C ASP A 181 1.77 -2.04 5.46
N ASN A 182 1.78 -3.38 5.47
CA ASN A 182 3.00 -4.19 5.29
C ASN A 182 3.12 -4.83 3.90
N ASN A 183 2.34 -4.39 2.91
CA ASN A 183 2.42 -4.88 1.54
C ASN A 183 3.21 -3.89 0.68
N ILE A 184 4.02 -4.44 -0.21
CA ILE A 184 4.71 -3.73 -1.28
C ILE A 184 4.30 -4.34 -2.62
N VAL A 185 3.94 -3.49 -3.57
CA VAL A 185 3.71 -3.90 -4.95
C VAL A 185 4.74 -3.24 -5.83
N LEU A 186 5.42 -4.05 -6.64
CA LEU A 186 6.33 -3.62 -7.69
C LEU A 186 5.58 -3.65 -9.01
N MET A 187 5.31 -2.49 -9.61
CA MET A 187 4.57 -2.36 -10.87
C MET A 187 5.49 -1.92 -12.00
N TYR A 188 5.51 -2.67 -13.09
CA TYR A 188 6.37 -2.49 -14.25
C TYR A 188 5.59 -2.75 -15.55
N GLU A 189 6.19 -2.44 -16.71
CA GLU A 189 5.49 -2.43 -18.01
C GLU A 189 4.73 -3.73 -18.33
N THR A 190 5.28 -4.88 -17.96
CA THR A 190 4.72 -6.20 -18.28
C THR A 190 3.92 -6.83 -17.15
N GLY A 191 3.65 -6.12 -16.05
CA GLY A 191 2.86 -6.64 -14.94
C GLY A 191 3.21 -6.06 -13.58
N GLN A 192 2.74 -6.74 -12.54
CA GLN A 192 2.97 -6.34 -11.16
C GLN A 192 3.28 -7.55 -10.28
N HIS A 193 3.98 -7.30 -9.18
CA HIS A 193 4.32 -8.30 -8.18
C HIS A 193 4.04 -7.75 -6.78
N SER A 194 3.17 -8.43 -6.03
CA SER A 194 2.85 -8.08 -4.65
C SER A 194 3.65 -8.94 -3.67
N SER A 195 4.05 -8.39 -2.53
CA SER A 195 4.68 -9.12 -1.44
C SER A 195 4.33 -8.44 -0.11
N GLU A 196 4.21 -9.24 0.94
CA GLU A 196 4.34 -8.72 2.29
C GLU A 196 5.82 -8.47 2.58
N PHE A 197 6.15 -7.34 3.20
CA PHE A 197 7.52 -7.02 3.60
C PHE A 197 7.65 -6.92 5.12
N GLN A 198 8.79 -7.36 5.63
CA GLN A 198 9.24 -7.13 7.00
C GLN A 198 10.62 -6.49 6.97
N LEU A 199 10.80 -5.45 7.76
CA LEU A 199 12.02 -4.65 7.75
C LEU A 199 12.68 -4.66 9.14
N ALA A 200 13.95 -5.06 9.15
CA ALA A 200 14.92 -4.74 10.18
C ALA A 200 16.01 -3.85 9.57
N SER A 201 16.86 -3.22 10.39
CA SER A 201 17.83 -2.19 9.92
C SER A 201 18.59 -2.59 8.64
N ASP A 202 19.09 -3.82 8.59
CA ASP A 202 19.89 -4.34 7.46
C ASP A 202 19.28 -5.59 6.82
N THR A 203 18.00 -5.87 7.07
CA THR A 203 17.33 -7.06 6.51
C THR A 203 15.93 -6.72 6.02
N LEU A 204 15.67 -7.04 4.76
CA LEU A 204 14.36 -6.96 4.12
C LEU A 204 13.91 -8.38 3.79
N THR A 205 12.81 -8.81 4.39
CA THR A 205 12.16 -10.08 4.04
C THR A 205 10.94 -9.79 3.19
N LEU A 206 10.89 -10.36 1.98
CA LEU A 206 9.74 -10.29 1.08
C LEU A 206 9.06 -11.66 1.04
N THR A 207 7.76 -11.70 1.28
CA THR A 207 6.94 -12.92 1.25
C THR A 207 5.80 -12.75 0.27
N ASN A 208 5.79 -13.55 -0.79
CA ASN A 208 4.66 -13.66 -1.70
C ASN A 208 3.91 -14.97 -1.39
N THR A 209 2.68 -14.85 -0.90
CA THR A 209 1.85 -16.00 -0.53
C THR A 209 1.27 -16.74 -1.72
N ASP A 210 1.09 -16.07 -2.85
CA ASP A 210 0.39 -16.60 -4.02
C ASP A 210 1.24 -17.62 -4.78
N PHE A 211 2.55 -17.34 -4.88
CA PHE A 211 3.58 -18.20 -5.46
C PHE A 211 4.40 -18.94 -4.39
N GLY A 212 4.09 -18.70 -3.11
CA GLY A 212 4.80 -19.29 -1.97
C GLY A 212 6.30 -19.00 -1.99
N MET A 213 6.69 -17.78 -2.36
CA MET A 213 8.08 -17.33 -2.46
C MET A 213 8.44 -16.48 -1.24
N GLU A 214 9.63 -16.70 -0.69
CA GLU A 214 10.24 -15.89 0.36
C GLU A 214 11.67 -15.52 -0.07
N ALA A 215 11.98 -14.23 0.02
CA ALA A 215 13.32 -13.69 -0.19
C ALA A 215 13.79 -12.97 1.07
N VAL A 216 14.89 -13.43 1.66
CA VAL A 216 15.59 -12.73 2.74
C VAL A 216 16.74 -11.96 2.12
N MET A 217 16.67 -10.64 2.17
CA MET A 217 17.61 -9.73 1.53
C MET A 217 18.43 -8.97 2.57
N LEU A 218 19.70 -8.79 2.30
CA LEU A 218 20.63 -7.99 3.09
C LEU A 218 20.86 -6.65 2.42
N ARG A 219 21.03 -5.61 3.22
CA ARG A 219 21.41 -4.28 2.73
C ARG A 219 22.86 -4.31 2.23
N GLU A 220 23.10 -3.65 1.09
CA GLU A 220 24.45 -3.35 0.58
C GLU A 220 25.05 -2.06 1.17
#